data_AF-A0A819YIT8-F1
#
_entry.id   AF-A0A819YIT8-F1
#
_cell.length_a   1.000
_cell.length_b   1.000
_cell.length_c   1.000
_cell.angle_alpha   90.00
_cell.angle_beta   90.00
_cell.angle_gamma   90.00
#
_symmetry.space_group_name_H-M   'P 1'
#
loop_
_entity.id
_entity.type
_entity.pdbx_description
1 polymer ?
#
loop_
_entity_poly.entity_id
_entity_poly.type
_entity_poly.pdbx_seq_one_letter_code
_entity_poly.pdbx_strand_id
1 'polypeptide(L)'
;MNASMMLLDTLQGSNLTTINNQAWFISTDILLIICLTLAMILAIIFLLIIFIDSPCQAVPMILIANSCFSGLSFTLAILWSAVITFYNDLNQIQYQDPTCIIRGYFIYVTCNALCWSYFLQAIYRYIVVVYPIRLSWQSKQRQLFLICLSWIFV
;
A
#
# COMPACT_ATOMS: atom_id res chain seq x y z
N MET A 1 35.09 -34.40 -12.59
CA MET A 1 33.69 -33.89 -12.56
C MET A 1 32.96 -34.82 -11.60
N ASN A 2 33.03 -34.49 -10.32
CA ASN A 2 32.99 -35.47 -9.24
C ASN A 2 31.55 -35.83 -8.85
N ALA A 3 31.27 -37.14 -8.88
CA ALA A 3 30.09 -37.77 -8.28
C ALA A 3 29.92 -37.46 -6.78
N SER A 4 30.92 -36.86 -6.12
CA SER A 4 30.84 -36.39 -4.73
C SER A 4 30.01 -35.12 -4.54
N MET A 5 29.76 -34.33 -5.61
CA MET A 5 28.94 -33.12 -5.52
C MET A 5 27.43 -33.43 -5.57
N MET A 6 27.05 -34.49 -6.28
CA MET A 6 25.66 -34.97 -6.38
C MET A 6 25.20 -35.75 -5.13
N LEU A 7 26.16 -36.31 -4.36
CA LEU A 7 25.91 -36.98 -3.08
C LEU A 7 25.70 -36.00 -1.92
N LEU A 8 26.18 -34.76 -2.03
CA LEU A 8 25.93 -33.71 -1.04
C LEU A 8 24.50 -33.18 -1.14
N ASP A 9 24.00 -32.98 -2.36
CA ASP A 9 22.62 -32.52 -2.59
C ASP A 9 21.56 -33.57 -2.25
N THR A 10 21.89 -34.87 -2.30
CA THR A 10 20.97 -35.95 -1.91
C THR A 10 21.01 -36.27 -0.41
N LEU A 11 22.11 -35.98 0.30
CA LEU A 11 22.19 -36.07 1.77
C LEU A 11 21.68 -34.79 2.48
N GLN A 12 21.57 -33.66 1.77
CA GLN A 12 20.84 -32.48 2.24
C GLN A 12 19.31 -32.61 2.12
N GLY A 13 18.80 -33.77 1.72
CA GLY A 13 17.37 -34.09 1.64
C GLY A 13 16.69 -34.45 2.97
N SER A 14 17.37 -34.35 4.12
CA SER A 14 16.78 -34.74 5.42
C SER A 14 16.96 -33.75 6.58
N ASN A 15 17.49 -32.55 6.32
CA ASN A 15 17.51 -31.49 7.33
C ASN A 15 16.44 -30.46 6.97
N LEU A 16 15.22 -30.74 7.40
CA LEU A 16 14.22 -29.69 7.65
C LEU A 16 14.94 -28.69 8.55
N THR A 17 15.42 -27.58 7.99
CA THR A 17 15.90 -26.45 8.79
C THR A 17 14.65 -25.87 9.44
N THR A 18 14.24 -26.47 10.56
CA THR A 18 13.26 -25.89 11.47
C THR A 18 13.86 -24.57 11.93
N ILE A 19 13.47 -23.51 11.25
CA ILE A 19 13.83 -22.16 11.63
C ILE A 19 13.24 -21.97 13.02
N ASN A 20 14.05 -21.44 13.92
CA ASN A 20 13.62 -21.03 15.25
C ASN A 20 12.70 -19.81 15.04
N ASN A 21 11.45 -20.04 14.62
CA ASN A 21 10.46 -18.99 14.40
C ASN A 21 10.28 -18.29 15.74
N GLN A 22 10.78 -17.06 15.81
CA GLN A 22 10.67 -16.27 17.01
C GLN A 22 9.16 -15.99 17.18
N ALA A 23 8.58 -16.43 18.28
CA ALA A 23 7.13 -16.41 18.50
C ALA A 23 6.47 -15.02 18.33
N TRP A 24 7.28 -13.94 18.35
CA TRP A 24 6.82 -12.59 18.11
C TRP A 24 6.44 -12.30 16.64
N PHE A 25 6.96 -13.04 15.64
CA PHE A 25 6.63 -12.82 14.22
C PHE A 25 5.13 -13.03 13.93
N ILE A 26 4.56 -14.14 14.43
CA ILE A 26 3.13 -14.44 14.29
C ILE A 26 2.29 -13.35 14.97
N SER A 27 2.75 -12.86 16.14
CA SER A 27 2.06 -11.81 16.87
C SER A 27 2.09 -10.46 16.13
N THR A 28 3.22 -10.12 15.49
CA THR A 28 3.33 -8.90 14.67
C THR A 28 2.48 -8.97 13.42
N ASP A 29 2.39 -10.13 12.77
CA ASP A 29 1.57 -10.30 11.57
C ASP A 29 0.07 -10.19 11.88
N ILE A 30 -0.39 -10.79 12.99
CA ILE A 30 -1.78 -10.66 13.44
C ILE A 30 -2.10 -9.19 13.72
N LEU A 31 -1.22 -8.49 14.45
CA LEU A 31 -1.41 -7.07 14.76
C LEU A 31 -1.44 -6.22 13.48
N LEU A 32 -0.53 -6.49 12.54
CA LEU A 32 -0.48 -5.81 11.25
C LEU A 32 -1.78 -6.00 10.46
N ILE A 33 -2.27 -7.23 10.34
CA ILE A 33 -3.52 -7.54 9.62
C ILE A 33 -4.71 -6.82 10.28
N ILE A 34 -4.80 -6.81 11.62
CA ILE A 34 -5.84 -6.08 12.35
C ILE A 34 -5.75 -4.57 12.06
N CYS A 35 -4.56 -3.98 12.12
CA CYS A 35 -4.38 -2.56 11.82
C CYS A 35 -4.77 -2.21 10.38
N LEU A 36 -4.36 -3.03 9.40
CA LEU A 36 -4.67 -2.82 7.99
C LEU A 36 -6.19 -2.96 7.71
N THR A 37 -6.86 -3.94 8.30
CA THR A 37 -8.31 -4.11 8.15
C THR A 37 -9.09 -2.94 8.74
N LEU A 38 -8.70 -2.44 9.91
CA LEU A 38 -9.29 -1.22 10.49
C LEU A 38 -9.06 0.01 9.59
N ALA A 39 -7.84 0.17 9.06
CA ALA A 39 -7.52 1.26 8.15
C ALA A 39 -8.37 1.21 6.86
N MET A 40 -8.58 0.03 6.28
CA MET A 40 -9.46 -0.13 5.12
C MET A 40 -10.91 0.22 5.44
N ILE A 41 -11.45 -0.26 6.55
CA ILE A 41 -12.84 0.03 6.96
C ILE A 41 -13.03 1.54 7.11
N LEU A 42 -12.12 2.21 7.83
CA LEU A 42 -12.19 3.66 8.01
C LEU A 42 -12.10 4.40 6.67
N ALA A 43 -11.16 4.03 5.80
CA ALA A 43 -11.01 4.70 4.51
C ALA A 43 -12.22 4.49 3.58
N ILE A 44 -12.86 3.31 3.60
CA ILE A 44 -14.12 3.07 2.88
C ILE A 44 -15.24 3.96 3.43
N ILE A 45 -15.39 4.03 4.76
CA ILE A 45 -16.40 4.89 5.39
C ILE A 45 -16.19 6.36 4.98
N PHE A 46 -14.95 6.86 5.02
CA PHE A 46 -14.64 8.22 4.60
C PHE A 46 -14.96 8.48 3.14
N LEU A 47 -14.62 7.55 2.23
CA LEU A 47 -14.98 7.69 0.82
C LEU A 47 -16.49 7.71 0.62
N LEU A 48 -17.24 6.82 1.29
CA LEU A 48 -18.70 6.79 1.21
C LEU A 48 -19.31 8.12 1.67
N ILE A 49 -18.84 8.69 2.78
CA ILE A 49 -19.30 10.00 3.26
C ILE A 49 -19.05 11.07 2.19
N ILE A 50 -17.86 11.12 1.59
CA ILE A 50 -17.50 12.12 0.57
C ILE A 50 -18.36 11.96 -0.70
N PHE A 51 -18.67 10.73 -1.11
CA PHE A 51 -19.49 10.48 -2.30
C PHE A 51 -20.98 10.76 -2.08
N ILE A 52 -21.52 10.46 -0.90
CA ILE A 52 -22.94 10.66 -0.59
C ILE A 52 -23.24 12.14 -0.35
N ASP A 53 -22.36 12.88 0.34
CA ASP A 53 -22.63 14.25 0.76
C ASP A 53 -22.22 15.28 -0.30
N SER A 54 -23.15 15.62 -1.21
CA SER A 54 -22.92 16.57 -2.32
C SER A 54 -22.42 17.97 -1.89
N PRO A 55 -22.90 18.62 -0.81
CA PRO A 55 -22.34 19.89 -0.35
C PRO A 55 -20.89 19.76 0.15
N CYS A 56 -20.44 18.55 0.52
CA CYS A 56 -19.06 18.29 0.89
C CYS A 56 -18.11 18.18 -0.32
N GLN A 57 -18.57 18.24 -1.57
CA GLN A 57 -17.69 18.10 -2.75
C GLN A 57 -16.85 19.35 -3.05
N ALA A 58 -16.36 20.07 -2.03
CA ALA A 58 -15.38 21.12 -2.19
C ALA A 58 -14.06 20.55 -2.70
N VAL A 59 -13.23 21.38 -3.33
CA VAL A 59 -11.93 20.98 -3.86
C VAL A 59 -11.01 20.29 -2.82
N PRO A 60 -10.91 20.78 -1.56
CA PRO A 60 -10.14 20.09 -0.53
C PRO A 60 -10.63 18.65 -0.29
N MET A 61 -11.94 18.41 -0.34
CA MET A 61 -12.52 17.09 -0.10
C MET A 61 -12.24 16.12 -1.25
N ILE A 62 -12.14 16.60 -2.50
CA ILE A 62 -11.69 15.79 -3.64
C ILE A 62 -10.24 15.34 -3.45
N LEU A 63 -9.36 16.22 -2.96
CA LEU A 63 -7.97 15.87 -2.67
C LEU A 63 -7.85 14.89 -1.49
N ILE A 64 -8.69 15.05 -0.47
CA ILE A 64 -8.80 14.09 0.63
C ILE A 64 -9.28 12.74 0.11
N ALA A 65 -10.31 12.71 -0.75
CA ALA A 65 -10.78 11.48 -1.37
C ALA A 65 -9.69 10.76 -2.17
N ASN A 66 -8.87 11.49 -2.95
CA ASN A 66 -7.72 10.91 -3.65
C ASN A 66 -6.72 10.26 -2.68
N SER A 67 -6.53 10.86 -1.51
CA SER A 67 -5.58 10.36 -0.51
C SER A 67 -6.13 9.15 0.23
N CYS A 68 -7.44 9.13 0.52
CA CYS A 68 -8.14 7.94 1.01
C CYS A 68 -8.09 6.80 -0.01
N PHE A 69 -8.31 7.09 -1.30
CA PHE A 69 -8.23 6.09 -2.36
C PHE A 69 -6.80 5.54 -2.52
N SER A 70 -5.79 6.41 -2.56
CA SER A 70 -4.38 6.00 -2.58
C SER A 70 -4.01 5.15 -1.35
N GLY A 71 -4.50 5.56 -0.17
CA GLY A 71 -4.31 4.85 1.08
C GLY A 71 -4.97 3.46 1.08
N LEU A 72 -6.15 3.33 0.47
CA LEU A 72 -6.79 2.02 0.27
C LEU A 72 -5.97 1.13 -0.65
N SER A 73 -5.50 1.64 -1.78
CA SER A 73 -4.65 0.87 -2.70
C SER A 73 -3.37 0.39 -2.02
N PHE A 74 -2.73 1.25 -1.22
CA PHE A 74 -1.54 0.90 -0.45
C PHE A 74 -1.83 -0.13 0.65
N THR A 75 -2.93 0.05 1.38
CA THR A 75 -3.34 -0.88 2.45
C THR A 75 -3.65 -2.26 1.88
N LEU A 76 -4.30 -2.32 0.72
CA LEU A 76 -4.57 -3.58 0.01
C LEU A 76 -3.28 -4.27 -0.45
N ALA A 77 -2.31 -3.50 -0.96
CA ALA A 77 -1.00 -3.99 -1.37
C ALA A 77 -0.23 -4.62 -0.19
N ILE A 78 -0.20 -3.94 0.96
CA ILE A 78 0.45 -4.45 2.16
C ILE A 78 -0.32 -5.65 2.70
N LEU A 79 -1.66 -5.61 2.74
CA LEU A 79 -2.47 -6.72 3.23
C LEU A 79 -2.22 -8.00 2.43
N TRP A 80 -2.11 -7.89 1.11
CA TRP A 80 -1.73 -9.03 0.26
C TRP A 80 -0.38 -9.61 0.68
N SER A 81 0.63 -8.77 0.92
CA SER A 81 1.93 -9.25 1.40
C SER A 81 1.84 -9.84 2.81
N ALA A 82 1.12 -9.21 3.73
CA ALA A 82 0.98 -9.64 5.13
C ALA A 82 0.29 -11.00 5.24
N VAL A 83 -0.74 -11.26 4.44
CA VAL A 83 -1.42 -12.57 4.41
C VAL A 83 -0.47 -13.69 3.97
N ILE A 84 0.41 -13.42 2.99
CA ILE A 84 1.37 -14.41 2.52
C ILE A 84 2.47 -14.65 3.55
N THR A 85 3.00 -13.59 4.16
CA THR A 85 3.98 -13.71 5.25
C THR A 85 3.38 -14.53 6.41
N PHE A 86 2.16 -14.18 6.83
CA PHE A 86 1.46 -14.90 7.89
C PHE A 86 1.24 -16.38 7.56
N TYR A 87 0.85 -16.70 6.33
CA TYR A 87 0.70 -18.07 5.87
C TYR A 87 2.02 -18.85 5.90
N ASN A 88 3.12 -18.23 5.47
CA ASN A 88 4.44 -18.85 5.49
C ASN A 88 4.96 -19.06 6.91
N ASP A 89 4.75 -18.08 7.79
CA ASP A 89 5.16 -18.12 9.19
C ASP A 89 4.39 -19.16 10.00
N LEU A 90 3.08 -19.32 9.71
CA LEU A 90 2.25 -20.38 10.30
C LEU A 90 2.72 -21.78 9.90
N ASN A 91 3.08 -21.98 8.63
CA ASN A 91 3.50 -23.29 8.14
C ASN A 91 5.01 -23.55 8.29
N GLN A 92 5.78 -22.55 8.75
CA GLN A 92 7.23 -22.59 8.86
C GLN A 92 7.93 -22.94 7.53
N ILE A 93 7.37 -22.47 6.41
CA ILE A 93 7.86 -22.80 5.06
C ILE A 93 8.70 -21.63 4.54
N GLN A 94 9.96 -21.90 4.17
CA GLN A 94 10.69 -21.02 3.26
C GLN A 94 10.19 -21.25 1.84
N TYR A 95 9.20 -20.45 1.44
CA TYR A 95 8.65 -20.50 0.10
C TYR A 95 9.32 -19.45 -0.79
N GLN A 96 9.99 -19.89 -1.86
CA GLN A 96 10.41 -18.98 -2.93
C GLN A 96 9.18 -18.53 -3.71
N ASP A 97 8.69 -17.34 -3.37
CA ASP A 97 7.50 -16.78 -3.99
C ASP A 97 7.85 -15.99 -5.27
N PRO A 98 7.50 -16.49 -6.47
CA PRO A 98 7.79 -15.80 -7.73
C PRO A 98 7.02 -14.47 -7.85
N THR A 99 5.94 -14.29 -7.08
CA THR A 99 5.15 -13.06 -7.06
C THR A 99 5.64 -12.03 -6.04
N CYS A 100 6.71 -12.34 -5.28
CA CYS A 100 7.32 -11.42 -4.32
C CYS A 100 7.76 -10.10 -4.97
N ILE A 101 8.42 -10.17 -6.13
CA ILE A 101 8.88 -8.98 -6.88
C ILE A 101 7.68 -8.13 -7.32
N ILE A 102 6.62 -8.77 -7.81
CA ILE A 102 5.39 -8.10 -8.26
C ILE A 102 4.72 -7.39 -7.07
N ARG A 103 4.62 -8.04 -5.91
CA ARG A 103 4.07 -7.41 -4.71
C ARG A 103 4.93 -6.25 -4.23
N GLY A 104 6.25 -6.41 -4.22
CA GLY A 104 7.18 -5.33 -3.87
C GLY A 104 7.00 -4.11 -4.78
N TYR A 105 6.87 -4.33 -6.09
CA TYR A 105 6.57 -3.28 -7.05
C TYR A 105 5.21 -2.62 -6.78
N PHE A 106 4.17 -3.41 -6.53
CA PHE A 106 2.83 -2.90 -6.26
C PHE A 106 2.77 -2.06 -4.96
N ILE A 107 3.46 -2.49 -3.90
CA ILE A 107 3.62 -1.72 -2.65
C ILE A 107 4.36 -0.40 -2.94
N TYR A 108 5.44 -0.44 -3.73
CA TYR A 108 6.20 0.76 -4.07
C TYR A 108 5.37 1.78 -4.84
N VAL A 109 4.68 1.34 -5.90
CA VAL A 109 3.81 2.19 -6.73
C VAL A 109 2.68 2.79 -5.89
N THR A 110 1.98 1.99 -5.09
CA THR A 110 0.88 2.50 -4.26
C THR A 110 1.35 3.40 -3.12
N CYS A 111 2.55 3.18 -2.57
CA CYS A 111 3.19 4.09 -1.62
C CYS A 111 3.52 5.44 -2.30
N ASN A 112 4.08 5.41 -3.51
CA ASN A 112 4.36 6.60 -4.29
C ASN A 112 3.08 7.39 -4.60
N ALA A 113 1.99 6.71 -5.00
CA ALA A 113 0.67 7.35 -5.18
C ALA A 113 0.21 8.08 -3.92
N LEU A 114 0.36 7.45 -2.75
CA LEU A 114 0.01 8.04 -1.46
C LEU A 114 0.86 9.29 -1.17
N CYS A 115 2.17 9.24 -1.39
CA CYS A 115 3.05 10.41 -1.23
C CYS A 115 2.67 11.56 -2.16
N TRP A 116 2.40 11.28 -3.44
CA TRP A 116 1.93 12.28 -4.41
C TRP A 116 0.58 12.89 -4.02
N SER A 117 -0.31 12.09 -3.43
CA SER A 117 -1.60 12.59 -2.94
C SER A 117 -1.43 13.66 -1.85
N TYR A 118 -0.49 13.46 -0.91
CA TYR A 118 -0.15 14.44 0.12
C TYR A 118 0.57 15.67 -0.46
N PHE A 119 1.43 15.47 -1.45
CA PHE A 119 2.10 16.56 -2.14
C PHE A 119 1.10 17.50 -2.84
N LEU A 120 0.12 16.94 -3.56
CA LEU A 120 -0.94 17.73 -4.19
C LEU A 120 -1.78 18.50 -3.16
N GLN A 121 -2.11 17.88 -2.02
CA GLN A 121 -2.78 18.57 -0.92
C GLN A 121 -1.96 19.76 -0.38
N ALA A 122 -0.65 19.56 -0.18
CA ALA A 122 0.25 20.59 0.33
C ALA A 122 0.35 21.76 -0.66
N ILE A 123 0.55 21.47 -1.95
CA ILE A 123 0.56 22.49 -3.01
C ILE A 123 -0.75 23.26 -3.04
N TYR A 124 -1.89 22.57 -3.00
CA TYR A 124 -3.19 23.23 -3.04
C TYR A 124 -3.36 24.21 -1.87
N ARG A 125 -3.06 23.77 -0.63
CA ARG A 125 -3.12 24.63 0.56
C ARG A 125 -2.17 25.82 0.44
N TYR A 126 -0.94 25.59 -0.05
CA TYR A 126 0.02 26.65 -0.28
C TYR A 126 -0.50 27.71 -1.28
N ILE A 127 -1.05 27.29 -2.42
CA ILE A 127 -1.59 28.20 -3.44
C ILE A 127 -2.76 29.00 -2.90
N VAL A 128 -3.67 28.37 -2.14
CA VAL A 128 -4.82 29.07 -1.53
C VAL A 128 -4.37 30.17 -0.57
N VAL A 129 -3.33 29.93 0.22
CA VAL A 129 -2.82 30.89 1.21
C VAL A 129 -1.98 31.99 0.56
N VAL A 130 -1.04 31.64 -0.32
CA VAL A 130 -0.07 32.60 -0.88
C VAL A 130 -0.60 33.33 -2.11
N TYR A 131 -1.44 32.69 -2.91
CA TYR A 131 -1.96 33.24 -4.17
C TYR A 131 -3.50 33.19 -4.23
N PRO A 132 -4.22 33.84 -3.30
CA PRO A 132 -5.68 33.74 -3.20
C PRO A 132 -6.41 34.25 -4.45
N ILE A 133 -5.81 35.15 -5.22
CA ILE A 133 -6.40 35.75 -6.43
C ILE A 133 -6.34 34.76 -7.63
N ARG A 134 -5.52 33.70 -7.57
CA ARG A 134 -5.37 32.72 -8.67
C ARG A 134 -6.45 31.63 -8.63
N LEU A 135 -7.72 32.05 -8.79
CA LEU A 135 -8.91 31.18 -8.80
C LEU A 135 -8.82 30.00 -9.78
N SER A 136 -8.06 30.13 -10.87
CA SER A 136 -7.94 29.07 -11.88
C SER A 136 -7.33 27.77 -11.33
N TRP A 137 -6.40 27.86 -10.37
CA TRP A 137 -5.80 26.70 -9.69
C TRP A 137 -6.71 26.08 -8.63
N GLN A 138 -7.76 26.79 -8.23
CA GLN A 138 -8.74 26.36 -7.24
C GLN A 138 -9.99 25.72 -7.89
N SER A 139 -9.95 25.44 -9.19
CA SER A 139 -11.07 24.80 -9.89
C SER A 139 -11.03 23.27 -9.71
N LYS A 140 -12.21 22.66 -9.51
CA LYS A 140 -12.35 21.19 -9.39
C LYS A 140 -11.78 20.44 -10.59
N GLN A 141 -12.02 20.96 -11.80
CA GLN A 141 -11.57 20.34 -13.05
C GLN A 141 -10.04 20.23 -13.14
N ARG A 142 -9.31 21.29 -12.76
CA ARG A 142 -7.84 21.25 -12.79
C ARG A 142 -7.27 20.34 -11.72
N GLN A 143 -7.88 20.30 -10.54
CA GLN A 143 -7.43 19.38 -9.48
C GLN A 143 -7.67 17.92 -9.86
N LEU A 144 -8.81 17.60 -10.48
CA LEU A 144 -9.05 16.27 -11.05
C LEU A 144 -8.02 15.93 -12.13
N PHE A 145 -7.70 16.86 -13.03
CA PHE A 145 -6.66 16.65 -14.03
C PHE A 145 -5.29 16.36 -13.41
N LEU A 146 -4.88 17.12 -12.38
CA LEU A 146 -3.63 16.90 -11.67
C LEU A 146 -3.60 15.55 -10.94
N ILE A 147 -4.73 15.12 -10.36
CA ILE A 147 -4.87 13.79 -9.76
C ILE A 147 -4.70 12.70 -10.83
N CYS A 148 -5.42 12.79 -11.95
CA CYS A 148 -5.28 11.81 -13.04
C CYS A 148 -3.84 11.75 -13.56
N LEU A 149 -3.19 12.91 -13.68
CA LEU A 149 -1.81 13.00 -14.09
C LEU A 149 -0.86 12.34 -13.07
N SER A 150 -1.07 12.55 -11.76
CA SER A 150 -0.24 11.89 -10.74
C SER A 150 -0.33 10.38 -10.81
N TRP A 151 -1.51 9.81 -11.10
CA TRP A 151 -1.68 8.36 -11.23
C TRP A 151 -1.02 7.76 -12.49
N ILE A 152 -0.81 8.55 -13.53
CA ILE A 152 -0.13 8.10 -14.76
C ILE A 152 1.40 8.06 -14.58
N PHE A 153 1.94 8.97 -13.78
CA PHE A 153 3.39 9.09 -13.54
C PHE A 153 3.89 8.28 -12.33
N VAL A 154 2.96 7.69 -11.56
CA VAL A 154 3.25 6.77 -10.47
C VAL A 154 3.47 5.36 -11.00
#